data_AF-F2BCI5-F1
#
_entry.id   AF-F2BCI5-F1
#
_cell.length_a   1.000
_cell.length_b   1.000
_cell.length_c   1.000
_cell.angle_alpha   90.00
_cell.angle_beta   90.00
_cell.angle_gamma   90.00
#
_symmetry.space_group_name_H-M   'P 1'
#
loop_
_entity.id
_entity.type
_entity.pdbx_description
1 polymer ?
#
loop_
_entity_poly.entity_id
_entity_poly.type
_entity_poly.pdbx_seq_one_letter_code
_entity_poly.pdbx_strand_id
1 'polypeptide(L)' 'MQRLDDWKTQYSLKNRYLRDVDGYIGIHACFQNAGNFYYPWELQIWDEKDAAENIRNHIAYKRQFV' A
#
# COMPACT_ATOMS: atom_id res chain seq x y z
N MET A 1 -12.61 -18.19 -0.42
CA MET A 1 -11.91 -16.97 0.05
C MET A 1 -10.79 -17.34 1.05
N GLN A 2 -10.00 -18.40 0.79
CA GLN A 2 -8.99 -18.95 1.74
C GLN A 2 -7.56 -18.42 1.52
N ARG A 3 -7.21 -17.94 0.32
CA ARG A 3 -5.82 -17.59 -0.07
C ARG A 3 -5.19 -16.39 0.65
N LEU A 4 -5.99 -15.48 1.22
CA LEU A 4 -5.45 -14.26 1.84
C LEU A 4 -5.02 -14.46 3.30
N ASP A 5 -5.66 -15.38 4.02
CA ASP A 5 -5.23 -15.72 5.37
C ASP A 5 -3.91 -16.48 5.34
N ASP A 6 -3.68 -17.32 4.33
CA ASP A 6 -2.39 -17.98 4.09
C ASP A 6 -1.26 -16.96 3.91
N TRP A 7 -1.54 -15.81 3.27
CA TRP A 7 -0.55 -14.76 3.03
C TRP A 7 -0.13 -14.00 4.29
N LYS A 8 -0.99 -13.94 5.32
CA LYS A 8 -0.61 -13.36 6.62
C LYS A 8 0.55 -14.15 7.21
N THR A 9 0.46 -15.48 7.17
CA THR A 9 1.47 -16.38 7.73
C THR A 9 2.68 -16.53 6.80
N GLN A 10 2.46 -16.66 5.49
CA GLN A 10 3.53 -16.95 4.52
C GLN A 10 4.37 -15.71 4.18
N TYR A 11 3.75 -14.55 4.05
CA TYR A 11 4.42 -13.33 3.55
C TYR A 11 4.45 -12.20 4.57
N SER A 12 3.99 -12.45 5.80
CA SER A 12 3.89 -11.41 6.84
C SER A 12 3.02 -10.21 6.42
N LEU A 13 1.93 -10.49 5.69
CA LEU A 13 0.93 -9.48 5.32
C LEU A 13 0.24 -8.99 6.60
N LYS A 14 0.44 -7.72 6.94
CA LYS A 14 -0.12 -7.09 8.14
C LYS A 14 -1.50 -6.51 7.89
N ASN A 15 -1.65 -5.74 6.81
CA ASN A 15 -2.91 -5.08 6.48
C ASN A 15 -3.09 -4.97 4.97
N ARG A 16 -4.35 -4.98 4.51
CA ARG A 16 -4.73 -4.69 3.14
C ARG A 16 -6.02 -3.88 3.14
N TYR A 17 -6.06 -2.77 2.41
CA TYR A 17 -7.27 -1.97 2.25
C TYR A 17 -7.33 -1.29 0.88
N LEU A 18 -8.54 -0.95 0.44
CA LEU A 18 -8.75 -0.03 -0.68
C LEU A 18 -8.67 1.40 -0.15
N ARG A 19 -7.82 2.21 -0.76
CA ARG A 19 -7.80 3.66 -0.58
C ARG A 19 -8.54 4.26 -1.77
N ASP A 20 -9.62 4.97 -1.50
CA ASP A 20 -10.43 5.70 -2.48
C ASP A 20 -10.82 7.03 -1.83
N VAL A 21 -9.98 8.05 -2.02
CA VAL A 21 -10.12 9.36 -1.39
C VAL A 21 -9.53 10.43 -2.30
N ASP A 22 -10.27 11.51 -2.54
CA ASP A 22 -9.81 12.73 -3.22
C ASP A 22 -9.08 12.48 -4.56
N GLY A 23 -9.60 11.55 -5.36
CA GLY A 23 -9.04 11.19 -6.67
C GLY A 23 -7.87 10.19 -6.60
N TYR A 24 -7.45 9.79 -5.40
CA TYR A 24 -6.51 8.69 -5.22
C TYR A 24 -7.24 7.37 -5.06
N ILE A 25 -7.00 6.40 -5.96
CA ILE A 25 -7.63 5.07 -5.94
C ILE A 25 -6.55 3.99 -6.03
N GLY A 26 -6.46 3.12 -5.03
CA GLY A 26 -5.46 2.06 -5.01
C GLY A 26 -5.65 1.04 -3.90
N ILE A 27 -5.21 -0.19 -4.14
CA ILE A 27 -5.10 -1.21 -3.09
C ILE A 27 -3.75 -1.06 -2.42
N HIS A 28 -3.76 -0.89 -1.10
CA HIS A 28 -2.56 -0.87 -0.27
C HIS A 28 -2.43 -2.20 0.45
N ALA A 29 -1.23 -2.77 0.45
CA ALA A 29 -0.87 -3.94 1.22
C ALA A 29 0.42 -3.67 2.00
N CYS A 30 0.34 -3.72 3.32
CA CYS A 30 1.48 -3.51 4.22
C CYS A 30 2.03 -4.86 4.69
N PHE A 31 3.35 -5.03 4.60
CA PHE A 31 4.07 -6.22 5.01
C PHE A 31 5.04 -5.88 6.13
N GLN A 32 4.96 -6.61 7.24
CA GLN A 32 5.82 -6.40 8.41
C GLN A 32 6.30 -7.73 8.97
N ASN A 33 7.60 -7.95 8.93
CA ASN A 33 8.33 -9.05 9.55
C ASN A 33 9.43 -8.50 10.47
N ALA A 34 10.24 -9.39 11.05
CA ALA A 34 11.32 -9.00 11.96
C ALA A 34 12.39 -8.09 11.31
N GLY A 35 12.63 -8.24 10.00
CA GLY A 35 13.64 -7.49 9.26
C GLY A 35 13.20 -6.07 8.85
N ASN A 36 11.90 -5.81 8.82
CA ASN A 36 11.35 -4.49 8.47
C ASN A 36 10.36 -3.97 9.54
N PHE A 37 10.57 -4.36 10.79
CA PHE A 37 9.68 -4.01 11.90
C PHE A 37 9.52 -2.48 12.07
N TYR A 38 10.63 -1.73 12.03
CA TYR A 38 10.60 -0.28 12.18
C TYR A 38 10.17 0.46 10.91
N TYR A 39 10.43 -0.14 9.74
CA TYR A 39 10.09 0.43 8.43
C TYR A 39 9.36 -0.60 7.57
N PRO A 40 8.06 -0.84 7.85
CA PRO A 40 7.27 -1.80 7.11
C PRO A 40 7.25 -1.49 5.62
N TRP A 41 7.20 -2.53 4.80
CA TRP A 41 7.11 -2.36 3.35
C TRP A 41 5.66 -2.22 2.94
N GLU A 42 5.40 -1.34 1.98
CA GLU A 42 4.07 -1.16 1.41
C GLU A 42 4.11 -1.44 -0.10
N LEU A 43 3.19 -2.28 -0.55
CA LEU A 43 2.88 -2.48 -1.96
C LEU A 43 1.58 -1.76 -2.28
N GLN A 44 1.63 -0.88 -3.27
CA GLN A 44 0.46 -0.19 -3.80
C GLN A 44 0.16 -0.75 -5.20
N ILE A 45 -1.10 -1.10 -5.44
CA ILE A 45 -1.57 -1.62 -6.73
C ILE A 45 -2.62 -0.66 -7.26
N TRP A 46 -2.41 -0.17 -8.47
CA TRP A 46 -3.26 0.82 -9.14
C TRP A 46 -3.76 0.29 -10.47
N ASP A 47 -4.95 0.72 -10.87
CA ASP A 47 -5.38 0.60 -12.26
C ASP A 47 -4.62 1.63 -13.12
N GLU A 48 -4.31 1.26 -14.35
CA GLU A 48 -3.54 2.11 -15.29
C GLU A 48 -4.20 3.47 -15.51
N LYS A 49 -5.54 3.51 -15.58
CA LYS A 49 -6.33 4.73 -15.76
C LYS A 49 -6.16 5.73 -14.60
N ASP A 50 -5.88 5.25 -13.39
CA ASP A 50 -5.79 6.06 -12.17
C ASP A 50 -4.34 6.44 -11.84
N ALA A 51 -3.35 5.82 -12.51
CA ALA A 51 -1.94 6.00 -12.22
C ALA A 51 -1.49 7.47 -12.28
N ALA A 52 -1.95 8.22 -13.28
CA ALA A 52 -1.56 9.62 -13.45
C ALA A 52 -2.04 10.51 -12.29
N GLU A 53 -3.27 10.30 -11.81
CA GLU A 53 -3.83 11.05 -10.68
C GLU A 53 -3.21 10.61 -9.36
N ASN A 54 -2.97 9.31 -9.18
CA ASN A 54 -2.28 8.78 -8.01
C ASN A 54 -0.86 9.35 -7.86
N ILE A 55 -0.12 9.49 -8.97
CA ILE A 55 1.23 10.12 -8.97
C ILE A 55 1.14 11.59 -8.57
N ARG A 56 0.18 12.36 -9.11
CA ARG A 56 -0.03 13.76 -8.74
C ARG A 56 -0.32 13.92 -7.25
N ASN A 57 -1.23 13.11 -6.73
CA ASN A 57 -1.56 13.09 -5.30
C ASN A 57 -0.35 12.74 -4.44
N HIS A 58 0.41 11.71 -4.83
CA HIS A 58 1.65 11.37 -4.14
C HIS A 58 2.62 12.54 -4.05
N ILE A 59 2.85 13.26 -5.14
CA ILE A 59 3.75 14.42 -5.15
C ILE A 59 3.21 15.55 -4.26
N ALA A 60 1.91 15.83 -4.31
CA ALA A 60 1.28 16.91 -3.56
C ALA A 60 1.33 16.69 -2.03
N TYR A 61 1.18 15.44 -1.58
CA TYR A 61 1.08 15.10 -0.16
C TYR A 61 2.32 14.40 0.42
N LYS A 62 3.37 14.15 -0.38
CA LYS A 62 4.63 13.60 0.11
C LYS A 62 5.24 14.57 1.11
N ARG A 63 5.31 14.15 2.38
CA ARG A 63 6.03 14.90 3.41
C ARG A 63 7.49 15.06 2.99
N GLN A 64 7.96 16.30 2.97
CA GLN A 64 9.38 16.60 2.93
C GLN A 64 9.94 16.37 4.34
N PHE A 65 10.90 15.47 4.46
CA PHE A 65 11.67 15.33 5.69
C PHE A 65 12.83 16.33 5.61
N VAL A 66 12.89 17.27 6.57
CA VAL A 66 14.00 18.22 6.76
C VAL A 66 14.90 17.67 7.86
#